data_AF-A0A951M2G6-F1
#
_entry.id   AF-A0A951M2G6-F1
#
_cell.length_a   1.000
_cell.length_b   1.000
_cell.length_c   1.000
_cell.angle_alpha   90.00
_cell.angle_beta   90.00
_cell.angle_gamma   90.00
#
_symmetry.space_group_name_H-M   'P 1'
#
loop_
_entity.id
_entity.type
_entity.pdbx_description
1 polymer ?
#
loop_
_entity_poly.entity_id
_entity_poly.type
_entity_poly.pdbx_seq_one_letter_code
_entity_poly.pdbx_strand_id
1 'polypeptide(L)'
;MHIPLLLSIITWLPVLGAVIILALFKKEQSRPIKQFTTAWFLLTFLVSLALLTYDRAQGGMQFIEDKSWIPIIGARYQMGADGVAVLLIVLTTLLGVIAALSSWKYIEKREKEYYVLLLLLQAAVVGVFASMDLFLFYLFFEVSLVPMYFLIGIWGGERRLYAAIKFFLYTLVGSVVMLLGVLKVYFLTQDAAMAGQITGATLANIAPNGEARVLLDAAVAAAKSGSGTFNIMYMQAMGSVLSPTTATTTEILLFFAFALGFAIKVPMFPFHTWLPDAHVEAPTAGSVILAGILLKLGTYGFFRFNLPMFPKASMDESSWQTGFGTFGVRSVMVFLALVGIIYGALAAMYFVVKKDGDVKKLVAYSSVSSMGVVMLGLFSLNPNGVNGAVLHMINHGIYSGALFLLVGIIYERRHTRNVAEFGGLSHVMPGYATVFLAMAMTAIGLPLLCVFISEFL
;
A
#
# COMPACT_ATOMS: atom_id res chain seq x y z
N MET A 1 -11.35 1.28 -25.46
CA MET A 1 -12.78 1.10 -25.10
C MET A 1 -12.99 1.83 -23.79
N HIS A 2 -13.73 2.94 -23.77
CA HIS A 2 -13.95 3.71 -22.54
C HIS A 2 -15.13 3.07 -21.77
N ILE A 3 -14.83 2.27 -20.74
CA ILE A 3 -15.85 1.70 -19.87
C ILE A 3 -16.19 2.77 -18.82
N PRO A 4 -17.41 3.35 -18.82
CA PRO A 4 -17.77 4.33 -17.81
C PRO A 4 -17.79 3.69 -16.43
N LEU A 5 -17.34 4.44 -15.41
CA LEU A 5 -17.37 4.01 -14.00
C LEU A 5 -16.53 2.74 -13.71
N LEU A 6 -15.49 2.48 -14.50
CA LEU A 6 -14.67 1.27 -14.35
C LEU A 6 -14.04 1.14 -12.95
N LEU A 7 -13.48 2.21 -12.39
CA LEU A 7 -12.86 2.18 -11.06
C LEU A 7 -13.91 2.05 -9.95
N SER A 8 -15.07 2.68 -10.09
CA SER A 8 -16.22 2.43 -9.21
C SER A 8 -16.63 0.96 -9.24
N ILE A 9 -16.74 0.37 -10.43
CA ILE A 9 -17.12 -1.05 -10.57
C ILE A 9 -16.09 -1.92 -9.86
N ILE A 10 -14.79 -1.76 -10.13
CA ILE A 10 -13.74 -2.59 -9.51
C ILE A 10 -13.73 -2.42 -7.99
N THR A 11 -13.86 -1.19 -7.48
CA THR A 11 -13.84 -0.88 -6.04
C THR A 11 -15.04 -1.46 -5.30
N TRP A 12 -16.25 -1.32 -5.85
CA TRP A 12 -17.49 -1.67 -5.15
C TRP A 12 -17.99 -3.08 -5.43
N LEU A 13 -17.50 -3.75 -6.48
CA LEU A 13 -17.89 -5.13 -6.78
C LEU A 13 -17.63 -6.07 -5.60
N PRO A 14 -16.48 -6.06 -4.89
CA PRO A 14 -16.29 -6.87 -3.69
C PRO A 14 -17.28 -6.55 -2.57
N VAL A 15 -17.65 -5.28 -2.39
CA VAL A 15 -18.67 -4.87 -1.40
C VAL A 15 -20.03 -5.45 -1.75
N LEU A 16 -20.42 -5.43 -3.03
CA LEU A 16 -21.64 -6.09 -3.50
C LEU A 16 -21.60 -7.60 -3.19
N GLY A 17 -20.47 -8.25 -3.42
CA GLY A 17 -20.27 -9.66 -3.06
C GLY A 17 -20.45 -9.92 -1.57
N ALA A 18 -19.91 -9.04 -0.73
CA ALA A 18 -20.06 -9.11 0.72
C ALA A 18 -21.53 -8.96 1.15
N VAL A 19 -22.26 -8.02 0.56
CA VAL A 19 -23.70 -7.83 0.80
C VAL A 19 -24.51 -9.06 0.36
N ILE A 20 -24.21 -9.62 -0.81
CA ILE A 20 -24.86 -10.85 -1.30
C ILE A 20 -24.64 -12.02 -0.35
N ILE A 21 -23.41 -12.23 0.13
CA ILE A 21 -23.11 -13.27 1.13
C ILE A 21 -23.92 -13.02 2.41
N LEU A 22 -23.93 -11.78 2.91
CA LEU A 22 -24.66 -11.43 4.12
C LEU A 22 -26.17 -11.68 4.00
N ALA A 23 -26.77 -11.30 2.87
CA ALA A 23 -28.21 -11.38 2.65
C ALA A 23 -28.71 -12.78 2.27
N LEU A 24 -28.00 -13.49 1.39
CA LEU A 24 -28.53 -14.71 0.74
C LEU A 24 -28.00 -16.03 1.31
N PHE A 25 -26.79 -16.03 1.86
CA PHE A 25 -26.15 -17.27 2.32
C PHE A 25 -26.36 -17.47 3.82
N LYS A 26 -26.72 -18.70 4.24
CA LYS A 26 -26.80 -19.05 5.65
C LYS A 26 -25.42 -19.45 6.19
N LYS A 27 -25.21 -19.35 7.52
CA LYS A 27 -23.89 -19.57 8.13
C LYS A 27 -23.37 -21.01 7.95
N GLU A 28 -24.28 -21.96 7.77
CA GLU A 28 -24.00 -23.38 7.61
C GLU A 28 -23.53 -23.72 6.17
N GLN A 29 -23.72 -22.82 5.21
CA GLN A 29 -23.42 -23.04 3.78
C GLN A 29 -21.94 -22.78 3.43
N SER A 30 -21.03 -23.46 4.13
CA SER A 30 -19.57 -23.34 3.97
C SER A 30 -19.12 -23.37 2.51
N ARG A 31 -19.38 -24.49 1.81
CA ARG A 31 -18.90 -24.73 0.45
C ARG A 31 -19.47 -23.73 -0.57
N PRO A 32 -20.79 -23.43 -0.58
CA PRO A 32 -21.34 -22.37 -1.43
C PRO A 32 -20.72 -21.00 -1.18
N ILE A 33 -20.47 -20.61 0.08
CA ILE A 33 -19.84 -19.33 0.41
C ILE A 33 -18.41 -19.27 -0.17
N LYS A 34 -17.63 -20.34 0.02
CA LYS A 34 -16.26 -20.47 -0.50
C LYS A 34 -16.22 -20.34 -2.03
N GLN A 35 -17.08 -21.10 -2.72
CA GLN A 35 -17.19 -21.08 -4.18
C GLN A 35 -17.62 -19.72 -4.72
N PHE A 36 -18.69 -19.16 -4.14
CA PHE A 36 -19.20 -17.84 -4.54
C PHE A 36 -18.13 -16.77 -4.34
N THR A 37 -17.50 -16.73 -3.17
CA THR A 37 -16.49 -15.71 -2.85
C THR A 37 -15.30 -15.80 -3.82
N THR A 38 -14.77 -17.00 -4.06
CA THR A 38 -13.67 -17.18 -5.02
C THR A 38 -14.06 -16.76 -6.44
N ALA A 39 -15.26 -17.13 -6.90
CA ALA A 39 -15.76 -16.69 -8.21
C ALA A 39 -15.92 -15.17 -8.27
N TRP A 40 -16.33 -14.53 -7.17
CA TRP A 40 -16.52 -13.09 -7.08
C TRP A 40 -15.19 -12.31 -7.09
N PHE A 41 -14.18 -12.82 -6.38
CA PHE A 41 -12.80 -12.32 -6.49
C PHE A 41 -12.28 -12.47 -7.91
N LEU A 42 -12.51 -13.63 -8.54
CA LEU A 42 -12.07 -13.88 -9.91
C LEU A 42 -12.74 -12.91 -10.89
N LEU A 43 -14.05 -12.68 -10.75
CA LEU A 43 -14.77 -11.68 -11.53
C LEU A 43 -14.15 -10.29 -11.36
N THR A 44 -13.88 -9.87 -10.11
CA THR A 44 -13.26 -8.56 -9.83
C THR A 44 -11.87 -8.46 -10.46
N PHE A 45 -11.06 -9.53 -10.40
CA PHE A 45 -9.77 -9.60 -11.08
C PHE A 45 -9.91 -9.47 -12.60
N LEU A 46 -10.81 -10.23 -13.23
CA LEU A 46 -11.05 -10.17 -14.68
C LEU A 46 -11.52 -8.78 -15.12
N VAL A 47 -12.41 -8.13 -14.37
CA VAL A 47 -12.84 -6.75 -14.65
C VAL A 47 -11.66 -5.77 -14.51
N SER A 48 -10.80 -5.96 -13.50
CA SER A 48 -9.62 -5.10 -13.30
C SER A 48 -8.59 -5.19 -14.43
N LEU A 49 -8.56 -6.29 -15.20
CA LEU A 49 -7.69 -6.40 -16.37
C LEU A 49 -8.03 -5.38 -17.46
N ALA A 50 -9.25 -4.84 -17.48
CA ALA A 50 -9.60 -3.73 -18.36
C ALA A 50 -8.74 -2.48 -18.10
N LEU A 51 -8.18 -2.29 -16.90
CA LEU A 51 -7.25 -1.20 -16.61
C LEU A 51 -5.93 -1.31 -17.41
N LEU A 52 -5.60 -2.49 -17.94
CA LEU A 52 -4.41 -2.68 -18.79
C LEU A 52 -4.56 -2.00 -20.16
N THR A 53 -5.74 -1.47 -20.50
CA THR A 53 -5.91 -0.58 -21.66
C THR A 53 -5.37 0.84 -21.43
N TYR A 54 -4.74 1.10 -20.28
CA TYR A 54 -4.08 2.37 -19.96
C TYR A 54 -3.12 2.80 -21.06
N ASP A 55 -3.28 4.04 -21.55
CA ASP A 55 -2.46 4.61 -22.59
C ASP A 55 -1.14 5.12 -22.01
N ARG A 56 -0.07 4.37 -22.24
CA ARG A 56 1.28 4.69 -21.75
C ARG A 56 1.89 5.90 -22.44
N ALA A 57 1.45 6.24 -23.66
CA ALA A 57 1.96 7.39 -24.40
C ALA A 57 1.43 8.71 -23.85
N GLN A 58 0.18 8.73 -23.39
CA GLN A 58 -0.41 9.90 -22.73
C GLN A 58 0.09 10.09 -21.30
N GLY A 59 0.34 8.99 -20.57
CA GLY A 59 0.73 9.06 -19.17
C GLY A 59 -0.36 9.69 -18.29
N GLY A 60 0.01 10.09 -17.07
CA GLY A 60 -0.88 10.78 -16.12
C GLY A 60 -2.07 9.96 -15.61
N MET A 61 -3.04 10.64 -15.01
CA MET A 61 -4.26 10.01 -14.49
C MET A 61 -5.25 9.74 -15.60
N GLN A 62 -5.78 8.52 -15.67
CA GLN A 62 -6.81 8.09 -16.62
C GLN A 62 -7.96 7.42 -15.87
N PHE A 63 -9.02 7.05 -16.59
CA PHE A 63 -10.23 6.42 -16.01
C PHE A 63 -10.91 7.32 -14.97
N ILE A 64 -10.98 8.61 -15.28
CA ILE A 64 -11.44 9.62 -14.34
C ILE A 64 -12.94 9.48 -14.04
N GLU A 65 -13.28 9.49 -12.76
CA GLU A 65 -14.65 9.56 -12.28
C GLU A 65 -14.75 10.69 -11.26
N ASP A 66 -15.69 11.62 -11.44
CA ASP A 66 -15.82 12.77 -10.56
C ASP A 66 -17.29 13.05 -10.22
N LYS A 67 -17.64 12.94 -8.94
CA LYS A 67 -18.96 13.31 -8.41
C LYS A 67 -18.81 14.11 -7.12
N SER A 68 -19.67 15.12 -6.95
CA SER A 68 -19.75 15.83 -5.67
C SER A 68 -20.22 14.88 -4.56
N TRP A 69 -19.58 14.94 -3.39
CA TRP A 69 -19.91 14.07 -2.26
C TRP A 69 -20.31 14.87 -1.01
N ILE A 70 -19.41 15.72 -0.50
CA ILE A 70 -19.67 16.58 0.67
C ILE A 70 -19.34 18.03 0.30
N PRO A 71 -20.31 18.78 -0.27
CA PRO A 71 -20.05 20.11 -0.83
C PRO A 71 -19.51 21.12 0.18
N ILE A 72 -19.93 21.06 1.45
CA ILE A 72 -19.58 22.05 2.48
C ILE A 72 -18.09 22.07 2.82
N ILE A 73 -17.38 20.96 2.61
CA ILE A 73 -15.93 20.86 2.79
C ILE A 73 -15.18 20.68 1.46
N GLY A 74 -15.88 20.78 0.33
CA GLY A 74 -15.28 20.56 -0.98
C GLY A 74 -14.82 19.13 -1.26
N ALA A 75 -15.26 18.13 -0.47
CA ALA A 75 -14.88 16.73 -0.70
C ALA A 75 -15.71 16.10 -1.81
N ARG A 76 -15.04 15.31 -2.65
CA ARG A 76 -15.62 14.71 -3.85
C ARG A 76 -15.32 13.23 -3.93
N TYR A 77 -16.22 12.48 -4.57
CA TYR A 77 -15.92 11.13 -5.02
C TYR A 77 -15.11 11.24 -6.32
N GLN A 78 -13.81 11.41 -6.18
CA GLN A 78 -12.87 11.49 -7.29
C GLN A 78 -12.01 10.23 -7.34
N MET A 79 -12.10 9.53 -8.46
CA MET A 79 -11.31 8.33 -8.74
C MET A 79 -10.52 8.51 -10.03
N GLY A 80 -9.35 7.89 -10.10
CA GLY A 80 -8.51 7.83 -11.29
C GLY A 80 -7.30 6.93 -11.05
N ALA A 81 -6.71 6.44 -12.14
CA ALA A 81 -5.56 5.56 -12.08
C ALA A 81 -4.51 5.97 -13.11
N ASP A 82 -3.27 6.11 -12.64
CA ASP A 82 -2.07 6.19 -13.47
C ASP A 82 -1.40 4.82 -13.59
N GLY A 83 -0.30 4.74 -14.33
CA GLY A 83 0.42 3.48 -14.54
C GLY A 83 0.79 2.72 -13.26
N VAL A 84 1.15 3.43 -12.18
CA VAL A 84 1.47 2.81 -10.88
C VAL A 84 0.21 2.28 -10.20
N ALA A 85 -0.86 3.07 -10.12
CA ALA A 85 -2.13 2.65 -9.54
C ALA A 85 -2.74 1.45 -10.30
N VAL A 86 -2.66 1.44 -11.63
CA VAL A 86 -3.14 0.31 -12.46
C VAL A 86 -2.47 -1.00 -12.05
N LEU A 87 -1.14 -1.01 -11.93
CA LEU A 87 -0.40 -2.22 -11.54
C LEU A 87 -0.76 -2.69 -10.13
N LEU A 88 -0.89 -1.75 -9.18
CA LEU A 88 -1.22 -2.07 -7.80
C LEU A 88 -2.66 -2.55 -7.64
N ILE A 89 -3.62 -2.00 -8.39
CA ILE A 89 -5.02 -2.46 -8.39
C ILE A 89 -5.12 -3.88 -8.96
N VAL A 90 -4.48 -4.16 -10.10
CA VAL A 90 -4.47 -5.50 -10.71
C VAL A 90 -3.79 -6.52 -9.80
N LEU A 91 -2.69 -6.14 -9.14
CA LEU A 91 -2.04 -6.99 -8.14
C LEU A 91 -2.97 -7.26 -6.94
N THR A 92 -3.66 -6.23 -6.45
CA THR A 92 -4.61 -6.35 -5.32
C THR A 92 -5.71 -7.37 -5.64
N THR A 93 -6.31 -7.28 -6.82
CA THR A 93 -7.43 -8.13 -7.22
C THR A 93 -6.96 -9.57 -7.47
N LEU A 94 -5.77 -9.77 -8.04
CA LEU A 94 -5.14 -11.09 -8.17
C LEU A 94 -4.88 -11.74 -6.81
N LEU A 95 -4.28 -11.00 -5.87
CA LEU A 95 -3.99 -11.52 -4.53
C LEU A 95 -5.28 -11.84 -3.76
N GLY A 96 -6.38 -11.13 -4.02
CA GLY A 96 -7.70 -11.48 -3.50
C GLY A 96 -8.15 -12.88 -3.91
N VAL A 97 -7.96 -13.26 -5.18
CA VAL A 97 -8.26 -14.62 -5.68
C VAL A 97 -7.41 -15.66 -4.96
N ILE A 98 -6.10 -15.41 -4.84
CA ILE A 98 -5.14 -16.33 -4.20
C ILE A 98 -5.44 -16.47 -2.69
N ALA A 99 -5.75 -15.37 -2.02
CA ALA A 99 -6.14 -15.35 -0.61
C ALA A 99 -7.44 -16.15 -0.39
N ALA A 100 -8.44 -15.97 -1.25
CA ALA A 100 -9.66 -16.76 -1.18
C ALA A 100 -9.38 -18.26 -1.37
N LEU A 101 -8.67 -18.65 -2.43
CA LEU A 101 -8.35 -20.06 -2.73
C LEU A 101 -7.55 -20.73 -1.61
N SER A 102 -6.54 -20.05 -1.08
CA SER A 102 -5.68 -20.60 -0.02
C SER A 102 -6.43 -20.84 1.29
N SER A 103 -7.52 -20.10 1.54
CA SER A 103 -8.30 -20.20 2.78
C SER A 103 -9.30 -21.36 2.86
N TRP A 104 -9.54 -22.11 1.76
CA TRP A 104 -10.65 -23.08 1.68
C TRP A 104 -10.62 -24.20 2.72
N LYS A 105 -9.42 -24.70 3.05
CA LYS A 105 -9.26 -25.88 3.90
C LYS A 105 -9.10 -25.54 5.38
N TYR A 106 -8.32 -24.50 5.72
CA TYR A 106 -7.93 -24.24 7.10
C TYR A 106 -8.86 -23.27 7.84
N ILE A 107 -9.69 -22.50 7.12
CA ILE A 107 -10.73 -21.67 7.74
C ILE A 107 -12.00 -22.51 7.88
N GLU A 108 -12.27 -22.93 9.12
CA GLU A 108 -13.41 -23.78 9.47
C GLU A 108 -14.44 -23.09 10.38
N LYS A 109 -14.04 -22.01 11.06
CA LYS A 109 -14.90 -21.26 12.00
C LYS A 109 -15.33 -19.92 11.39
N ARG A 110 -16.60 -19.53 11.60
CA ARG A 110 -17.13 -18.21 11.18
C ARG A 110 -16.78 -17.87 9.72
N GLU A 111 -16.88 -18.85 8.84
CA GLU A 111 -16.39 -18.73 7.46
C GLU A 111 -17.09 -17.60 6.71
N LYS A 112 -18.40 -17.43 6.95
CA LYS A 112 -19.21 -16.35 6.37
C LYS A 112 -18.58 -14.99 6.67
N GLU A 113 -18.27 -14.72 7.94
CA GLU A 113 -17.67 -13.46 8.38
C GLU A 113 -16.25 -13.29 7.82
N TYR A 114 -15.46 -14.37 7.74
CA TYR A 114 -14.11 -14.32 7.17
C TYR A 114 -14.10 -13.84 5.72
N TYR A 115 -14.92 -14.46 4.86
CA TYR A 115 -14.99 -14.13 3.43
C TYR A 115 -15.57 -12.75 3.16
N VAL A 116 -16.55 -12.32 3.97
CA VAL A 116 -17.08 -10.94 3.93
C VAL A 116 -15.97 -9.93 4.24
N LEU A 117 -15.18 -10.14 5.31
CA LEU A 117 -14.08 -9.23 5.65
C LEU A 117 -12.98 -9.24 4.58
N LEU A 118 -12.70 -10.37 3.96
CA LEU A 118 -11.73 -10.46 2.87
C LEU A 118 -12.15 -9.61 1.66
N LEU A 119 -13.44 -9.66 1.29
CA LEU A 119 -14.01 -8.85 0.21
C LEU A 119 -13.97 -7.34 0.54
N LEU A 120 -14.36 -6.98 1.77
CA LEU A 120 -14.31 -5.59 2.23
C LEU A 120 -12.88 -5.06 2.27
N LEU A 121 -11.91 -5.90 2.64
CA LEU A 121 -10.49 -5.54 2.61
C LEU A 121 -10.02 -5.22 1.19
N GLN A 122 -10.37 -6.05 0.21
CA GLN A 122 -10.01 -5.80 -1.18
C GLN A 122 -10.63 -4.50 -1.69
N ALA A 123 -11.91 -4.26 -1.43
CA ALA A 123 -12.58 -3.00 -1.80
C ALA A 123 -11.86 -1.78 -1.21
N ALA A 124 -11.53 -1.84 0.10
CA ALA A 124 -10.84 -0.75 0.76
C ALA A 124 -9.46 -0.48 0.13
N VAL A 125 -8.67 -1.53 -0.12
CA VAL A 125 -7.33 -1.40 -0.70
C VAL A 125 -7.37 -0.88 -2.15
N VAL A 126 -8.31 -1.35 -2.97
CA VAL A 126 -8.50 -0.79 -4.33
C VAL A 126 -8.90 0.68 -4.25
N GLY A 127 -9.81 1.03 -3.33
CA GLY A 127 -10.22 2.40 -3.09
C GLY A 127 -9.05 3.34 -2.75
N VAL A 128 -8.06 2.87 -1.97
CA VAL A 128 -6.85 3.64 -1.67
C VAL A 128 -6.07 4.00 -2.94
N PHE A 129 -5.81 3.04 -3.83
CA PHE A 129 -5.02 3.31 -5.04
C PHE A 129 -5.77 4.10 -6.11
N ALA A 130 -7.09 4.01 -6.12
CA ALA A 130 -7.93 4.67 -7.10
C ALA A 130 -8.35 6.10 -6.68
N SER A 131 -8.17 6.49 -5.41
CA SER A 131 -8.62 7.80 -4.91
C SER A 131 -7.79 8.96 -5.47
N MET A 132 -8.48 9.99 -5.97
CA MET A 132 -7.92 11.28 -6.41
C MET A 132 -8.33 12.46 -5.52
N ASP A 133 -9.15 12.21 -4.51
CA ASP A 133 -9.46 13.12 -3.42
C ASP A 133 -8.75 12.62 -2.14
N LEU A 134 -8.04 13.51 -1.44
CA LEU A 134 -7.19 13.17 -0.29
C LEU A 134 -8.02 12.78 0.94
N PHE A 135 -9.23 13.31 1.09
CA PHE A 135 -10.16 12.90 2.14
C PHE A 135 -10.73 11.51 1.85
N LEU A 136 -11.09 11.23 0.59
CA LEU A 136 -11.52 9.91 0.15
C LEU A 136 -10.40 8.87 0.30
N PHE A 137 -9.17 9.22 -0.08
CA PHE A 137 -7.97 8.41 0.14
C PHE A 137 -7.82 8.06 1.62
N TYR A 138 -7.88 9.06 2.50
CA TYR A 138 -7.76 8.86 3.96
C TYR A 138 -8.82 7.89 4.48
N LEU A 139 -10.07 8.05 4.04
CA LEU A 139 -11.15 7.16 4.45
C LEU A 139 -10.87 5.71 4.04
N PHE A 140 -10.54 5.44 2.78
CA PHE A 140 -10.22 4.08 2.34
C PHE A 140 -8.97 3.53 3.06
N PHE A 141 -7.99 4.39 3.33
CA PHE A 141 -6.76 4.04 4.00
C PHE A 141 -7.01 3.57 5.45
N GLU A 142 -7.91 4.24 6.18
CA GLU A 142 -8.32 3.83 7.53
C GLU A 142 -9.29 2.66 7.51
N VAL A 143 -10.28 2.65 6.61
CA VAL A 143 -11.25 1.55 6.47
C VAL A 143 -10.53 0.23 6.17
N SER A 144 -9.40 0.25 5.47
CA SER A 144 -8.58 -0.95 5.22
C SER A 144 -8.08 -1.63 6.49
N LEU A 145 -7.93 -0.89 7.60
CA LEU A 145 -7.45 -1.43 8.87
C LEU A 145 -8.51 -2.29 9.57
N VAL A 146 -9.80 -1.96 9.39
CA VAL A 146 -10.89 -2.62 10.14
C VAL A 146 -11.02 -4.09 9.75
N PRO A 147 -11.13 -4.49 8.47
CA PRO A 147 -11.14 -5.89 8.11
C PRO A 147 -9.88 -6.63 8.53
N MET A 148 -8.70 -6.01 8.36
CA MET A 148 -7.44 -6.64 8.72
C MET A 148 -7.33 -6.90 10.22
N TYR A 149 -7.75 -5.96 11.06
CA TYR A 149 -7.81 -6.12 12.51
C TYR A 149 -8.62 -7.36 12.91
N PHE A 150 -9.82 -7.54 12.34
CA PHE A 150 -10.65 -8.70 12.63
C PHE A 150 -10.10 -10.01 12.04
N LEU A 151 -9.53 -9.97 10.83
CA LEU A 151 -8.91 -11.13 10.20
C LEU A 151 -7.78 -11.70 11.07
N ILE A 152 -6.95 -10.83 11.66
CA ILE A 152 -5.93 -11.22 12.64
C ILE A 152 -6.61 -11.65 13.94
N GLY A 153 -7.43 -10.79 14.56
CA GLY A 153 -7.93 -10.99 15.92
C GLY A 153 -8.84 -12.21 16.12
N ILE A 154 -9.55 -12.65 15.08
CA ILE A 154 -10.50 -13.79 15.16
C ILE A 154 -9.88 -15.08 14.62
N TRP A 155 -9.20 -15.03 13.47
CA TRP A 155 -8.66 -16.22 12.77
C TRP A 155 -7.15 -16.39 12.89
N GLY A 156 -6.47 -15.49 13.61
CA GLY A 156 -5.05 -15.61 13.86
C GLY A 156 -4.68 -16.69 14.89
N GLY A 157 -3.36 -16.78 15.14
CA GLY A 157 -2.72 -17.71 16.06
C GLY A 157 -2.94 -17.40 17.55
N GLU A 158 -2.03 -17.89 18.39
CA GLU A 158 -2.12 -17.83 19.85
C GLU A 158 -2.13 -16.39 20.39
N ARG A 159 -1.28 -15.51 19.87
CA ARG A 159 -1.15 -14.11 20.32
C ARG A 159 -1.89 -13.13 19.43
N ARG A 160 -2.91 -13.61 18.73
CA ARG A 160 -3.68 -12.83 17.75
C ARG A 160 -4.25 -11.52 18.26
N LEU A 161 -4.72 -11.47 19.51
CA LEU A 161 -5.30 -10.24 20.07
C LEU A 161 -4.22 -9.17 20.28
N TYR A 162 -3.07 -9.56 20.84
CA TYR A 162 -1.91 -8.68 20.99
C TYR A 162 -1.46 -8.16 19.63
N ALA A 163 -1.28 -9.04 18.64
CA ALA A 163 -0.84 -8.65 17.30
C ALA A 163 -1.84 -7.73 16.59
N ALA A 164 -3.14 -8.03 16.66
CA ALA A 164 -4.19 -7.20 16.06
C ALA A 164 -4.26 -5.81 16.68
N ILE A 165 -4.23 -5.71 18.02
CA ILE A 165 -4.23 -4.43 18.73
C ILE A 165 -2.96 -3.63 18.42
N LYS A 166 -1.79 -4.28 18.46
CA LYS A 166 -0.51 -3.63 18.15
C LYS A 166 -0.51 -3.08 16.73
N PHE A 167 -0.92 -3.88 15.74
CA PHE A 167 -1.07 -3.46 14.34
C PHE A 167 -1.99 -2.24 14.22
N PHE A 168 -3.18 -2.31 14.82
CA PHE A 168 -4.17 -1.24 14.73
C PHE A 168 -3.69 0.05 15.40
N LEU A 169 -3.14 -0.02 16.61
CA LEU A 169 -2.67 1.17 17.33
C LEU A 169 -1.45 1.81 16.65
N TYR A 170 -0.49 1.01 16.18
CA TYR A 170 0.65 1.55 15.43
C TYR A 170 0.17 2.35 14.22
N THR A 171 -0.68 1.74 13.40
CA THR A 171 -1.14 2.36 12.16
C THR A 171 -2.06 3.56 12.40
N LEU A 172 -2.95 3.49 13.41
CA LEU A 172 -3.85 4.57 13.78
C LEU A 172 -3.10 5.82 14.28
N VAL A 173 -2.05 5.65 15.10
CA VAL A 173 -1.27 6.81 15.58
C VAL A 173 -0.65 7.57 14.41
N GLY A 174 -0.07 6.84 13.45
CA GLY A 174 0.49 7.44 12.25
C GLY A 174 -0.56 8.13 11.39
N SER A 175 -1.72 7.50 11.20
CA SER A 175 -2.78 8.04 10.37
C SER A 175 -3.44 9.28 10.97
N VAL A 176 -3.60 9.36 12.30
CA VAL A 176 -4.14 10.57 12.96
C VAL A 176 -3.20 11.75 12.76
N VAL A 177 -1.88 11.55 12.86
CA VAL A 177 -0.90 12.61 12.59
C VAL A 177 -0.95 13.03 11.11
N MET A 178 -1.05 12.06 10.21
CA MET A 178 -1.24 12.33 8.77
C MET A 178 -2.52 13.14 8.51
N LEU A 179 -3.63 12.86 9.21
CA LEU A 179 -4.88 13.62 9.08
C LEU A 179 -4.71 15.10 9.44
N LEU A 180 -3.94 15.39 10.50
CA LEU A 180 -3.62 16.78 10.85
C LEU A 180 -2.82 17.46 9.73
N GLY A 181 -1.90 16.72 9.09
CA GLY A 181 -1.19 17.16 7.88
C GLY A 181 -2.15 17.46 6.72
N VAL A 182 -3.06 16.53 6.41
CA VAL A 182 -4.09 16.68 5.35
C VAL A 182 -4.92 17.94 5.57
N LEU A 183 -5.42 18.15 6.79
CA LEU A 183 -6.21 19.33 7.14
C LEU A 183 -5.39 20.62 7.01
N LYS A 184 -4.12 20.60 7.44
CA LYS A 184 -3.26 21.78 7.31
C LYS A 184 -2.98 22.11 5.84
N VAL A 185 -2.71 21.12 4.99
CA VAL A 185 -2.55 21.33 3.54
C VAL A 185 -3.83 21.88 2.93
N TYR A 186 -5.00 21.36 3.30
CA TYR A 186 -6.30 21.86 2.85
C TYR A 186 -6.45 23.37 3.08
N PHE A 187 -6.25 23.84 4.32
CA PHE A 187 -6.36 25.28 4.61
C PHE A 187 -5.29 26.10 3.89
N LEU A 188 -4.04 25.62 3.81
CA LEU A 188 -2.98 26.31 3.08
C LEU A 188 -3.30 26.45 1.59
N THR A 189 -3.84 25.41 0.96
CA THR A 189 -4.25 25.47 -0.46
C THR A 189 -5.39 26.45 -0.69
N GLN A 190 -6.33 26.54 0.26
CA GLN A 190 -7.46 27.46 0.18
C GLN A 190 -6.99 28.91 0.28
N ASP A 191 -6.14 29.22 1.26
CA ASP A 191 -5.56 30.55 1.43
C ASP A 191 -4.73 30.97 0.20
N ALA A 192 -3.92 30.04 -0.32
CA ALA A 192 -3.10 30.24 -1.52
C ALA A 192 -3.95 30.50 -2.78
N ALA A 193 -5.10 29.81 -2.89
CA ALA A 193 -6.05 30.01 -3.98
C ALA A 193 -6.65 31.41 -3.95
N MET A 194 -7.09 31.85 -2.77
CA MET A 194 -7.69 33.17 -2.55
C MET A 194 -6.67 34.30 -2.77
N ALA A 195 -5.41 34.07 -2.41
CA ALA A 195 -4.30 35.00 -2.64
C ALA A 195 -3.76 34.99 -4.08
N GLY A 196 -4.26 34.10 -4.96
CA GLY A 196 -3.80 33.99 -6.35
C GLY A 196 -2.36 33.48 -6.52
N GLN A 197 -1.83 32.75 -5.52
CA GLN A 197 -0.43 32.30 -5.50
C GLN A 197 -0.18 31.06 -6.37
N ILE A 198 -1.20 30.24 -6.62
CA ILE A 198 -1.11 29.06 -7.49
C ILE A 198 -1.24 29.49 -8.96
N THR A 199 -0.13 29.47 -9.68
CA THR A 199 -0.06 29.93 -11.08
C THR A 199 -0.48 28.84 -12.08
N GLY A 200 -0.93 29.27 -13.27
CA GLY A 200 -1.30 28.35 -14.36
C GLY A 200 -0.13 27.50 -14.89
N ALA A 201 1.12 27.97 -14.75
CA ALA A 201 2.31 27.24 -15.13
C ALA A 201 2.59 26.05 -14.20
N THR A 202 2.40 26.22 -12.88
CA THR A 202 2.47 25.11 -11.91
C THR A 202 1.46 24.02 -12.26
N LEU A 203 0.22 24.43 -12.57
CA LEU A 203 -0.88 23.52 -12.87
C LEU A 203 -0.68 22.77 -14.20
N ALA A 204 0.00 23.38 -15.18
CA ALA A 204 0.32 22.74 -16.45
C ALA A 204 1.29 21.56 -16.31
N ASN A 205 2.19 21.59 -15.32
CA ASN A 205 3.16 20.52 -15.09
C ASN A 205 2.57 19.32 -14.32
N ILE A 206 1.43 19.50 -13.65
CA ILE A 206 0.82 18.47 -12.78
C ILE A 206 -0.11 17.55 -13.58
N ALA A 207 -0.79 18.06 -14.61
CA ALA A 207 -1.75 17.31 -15.41
C ALA A 207 -1.26 17.17 -16.87
N PRO A 208 -0.52 16.08 -17.20
CA PRO A 208 0.08 15.91 -18.52
C PRO A 208 -0.91 15.51 -19.62
N ASN A 209 -2.13 15.07 -19.26
CA ASN A 209 -3.17 14.64 -20.21
C ASN A 209 -4.46 15.48 -20.06
N GLY A 210 -5.32 15.41 -21.09
CA GLY A 210 -6.53 16.22 -21.16
C GLY A 210 -7.57 15.89 -20.07
N GLU A 211 -7.75 14.62 -19.72
CA GLU A 211 -8.71 14.20 -18.69
C GLU A 211 -8.31 14.74 -17.30
N ALA A 212 -7.04 14.60 -16.93
CA ALA A 212 -6.50 15.14 -15.70
C ALA A 212 -6.59 16.68 -15.66
N ARG A 213 -6.42 17.35 -16.82
CA ARG A 213 -6.49 18.81 -16.92
C ARG A 213 -7.89 19.33 -16.62
N VAL A 214 -8.92 18.71 -17.19
CA VAL A 214 -10.33 19.06 -16.94
C VAL A 214 -10.65 18.96 -15.45
N LEU A 215 -10.20 17.89 -14.79
CA LEU A 215 -10.43 17.68 -13.37
C LEU A 215 -9.66 18.67 -12.49
N LEU A 216 -8.42 19.01 -12.88
CA LEU A 216 -7.63 20.02 -12.20
C LEU A 216 -8.25 21.42 -12.31
N ASP A 217 -8.74 21.78 -13.50
CA ASP A 217 -9.36 23.09 -13.74
C ASP A 217 -10.66 23.25 -12.92
N ALA A 218 -11.44 22.18 -12.77
CA ALA A 218 -12.59 22.15 -11.87
C ALA A 218 -12.20 22.34 -10.39
N ALA A 219 -11.10 21.71 -9.94
CA ALA A 219 -10.58 21.88 -8.60
C ALA A 219 -10.10 23.33 -8.34
N VAL A 220 -9.44 23.94 -9.32
CA VAL A 220 -8.99 25.35 -9.26
C VAL A 220 -10.19 26.29 -9.15
N ALA A 221 -11.25 26.05 -9.93
CA ALA A 221 -12.48 26.85 -9.87
C ALA A 221 -13.15 26.75 -8.48
N ALA A 222 -13.26 25.54 -7.94
CA ALA A 222 -13.79 25.32 -6.59
C ALA A 222 -12.94 26.04 -5.53
N ALA A 223 -11.62 25.91 -5.57
CA ALA A 223 -10.72 26.56 -4.61
C ALA A 223 -10.84 28.10 -4.65
N LYS A 224 -10.93 28.69 -5.84
CA LYS A 224 -11.12 30.15 -6.01
C LYS A 224 -12.49 30.65 -5.53
N SER A 225 -13.50 29.79 -5.54
CA SER A 225 -14.84 30.11 -5.03
C SER A 225 -14.95 30.06 -3.49
N GLY A 226 -13.87 29.66 -2.80
CA GLY A 226 -13.83 29.59 -1.33
C GLY A 226 -14.37 28.28 -0.74
N SER A 227 -14.78 27.30 -1.55
CA SER A 227 -15.31 26.01 -1.07
C SER A 227 -14.23 25.02 -0.60
N GLY A 228 -12.94 25.34 -0.80
CA GLY A 228 -11.84 24.40 -0.63
C GLY A 228 -11.92 23.21 -1.60
N THR A 229 -10.87 22.39 -1.62
CA THR A 229 -10.83 21.15 -2.41
C THR A 229 -9.82 20.17 -1.81
N PHE A 230 -10.15 18.88 -1.81
CA PHE A 230 -9.24 17.80 -1.44
C PHE A 230 -8.60 17.13 -2.66
N ASN A 231 -8.74 17.73 -3.84
CA ASN A 231 -8.17 17.16 -5.05
C ASN A 231 -6.64 17.02 -4.96
N ILE A 232 -6.13 15.79 -5.09
CA ILE A 232 -4.71 15.46 -4.87
C ILE A 232 -3.80 16.22 -5.82
N MET A 233 -4.15 16.32 -7.11
CA MET A 233 -3.36 17.05 -8.10
C MET A 233 -3.30 18.54 -7.78
N TYR A 234 -4.43 19.14 -7.38
CA TYR A 234 -4.44 20.53 -6.95
C TYR A 234 -3.59 20.76 -5.69
N MET A 235 -3.69 19.86 -4.70
CA MET A 235 -2.92 19.97 -3.45
C MET A 235 -1.42 19.80 -3.66
N GLN A 236 -0.99 19.06 -4.70
CA GLN A 236 0.42 18.99 -5.12
C GLN A 236 0.97 20.34 -5.57
N ALA A 237 0.13 21.30 -5.98
CA ALA A 237 0.58 22.65 -6.31
C ALA A 237 1.16 23.41 -5.10
N MET A 238 0.93 22.94 -3.87
CA MET A 238 1.50 23.56 -2.67
C MET A 238 3.01 23.65 -2.66
N GLY A 239 3.70 22.72 -3.31
CA GLY A 239 5.16 22.77 -3.44
C GLY A 239 5.67 24.05 -4.12
N SER A 240 4.85 24.70 -4.93
CA SER A 240 5.19 25.99 -5.57
C SER A 240 4.91 27.21 -4.68
N VAL A 241 4.02 27.08 -3.69
CA VAL A 241 3.51 28.20 -2.89
C VAL A 241 4.31 28.40 -1.60
N LEU A 242 4.82 27.33 -0.99
CA LEU A 242 5.59 27.40 0.25
C LEU A 242 6.96 28.06 -0.02
N SER A 243 7.18 29.29 0.44
CA SER A 243 8.36 30.14 0.13
C SER A 243 9.64 29.82 0.96
N PRO A 244 10.87 29.96 0.41
CA PRO A 244 12.11 29.40 0.99
C PRO A 244 12.62 29.97 2.33
N THR A 245 12.08 31.10 2.83
CA THR A 245 12.71 31.82 3.97
C THR A 245 12.01 31.66 5.31
N THR A 246 10.74 31.23 5.32
CA THR A 246 9.96 30.89 6.54
C THR A 246 9.10 29.63 6.37
N ALA A 247 8.91 29.13 5.14
CA ALA A 247 8.10 27.94 4.86
C ALA A 247 8.89 26.62 4.90
N THR A 248 10.22 26.68 4.96
CA THR A 248 11.14 25.53 5.07
C THR A 248 10.74 24.61 6.22
N THR A 249 10.50 25.17 7.42
CA THR A 249 10.06 24.39 8.58
C THR A 249 8.65 23.84 8.41
N THR A 250 7.74 24.58 7.78
CA THR A 250 6.35 24.13 7.59
C THR A 250 6.29 22.95 6.64
N GLU A 251 6.99 23.02 5.51
CA GLU A 251 7.04 21.94 4.53
C GLU A 251 7.66 20.67 5.12
N ILE A 252 8.71 20.80 5.95
CA ILE A 252 9.31 19.66 6.65
C ILE A 252 8.33 19.04 7.65
N LEU A 253 7.65 19.87 8.46
CA LEU A 253 6.67 19.37 9.44
C LEU A 253 5.52 18.64 8.74
N LEU A 254 5.03 19.18 7.62
CA LEU A 254 4.01 18.54 6.81
C LEU A 254 4.52 17.25 6.15
N PHE A 255 5.74 17.26 5.61
CA PHE A 255 6.37 16.06 5.09
C PHE A 255 6.41 14.97 6.16
N PHE A 256 6.89 15.27 7.37
CA PHE A 256 6.97 14.27 8.44
C PHE A 256 5.59 13.87 8.98
N ALA A 257 4.60 14.76 8.97
CA ALA A 257 3.24 14.42 9.35
C ALA A 257 2.65 13.34 8.43
N PHE A 258 2.82 13.48 7.11
CA PHE A 258 2.44 12.43 6.15
C PHE A 258 3.37 11.22 6.22
N ALA A 259 4.68 11.46 6.30
CA ALA A 259 5.69 10.41 6.32
C ALA A 259 5.50 9.48 7.51
N LEU A 260 5.05 9.95 8.68
CA LEU A 260 4.83 9.08 9.82
C LEU A 260 3.72 8.04 9.53
N GLY A 261 2.59 8.48 8.98
CA GLY A 261 1.50 7.59 8.58
C GLY A 261 1.92 6.54 7.55
N PHE A 262 2.71 6.96 6.56
CA PHE A 262 3.22 6.04 5.54
C PHE A 262 4.37 5.16 6.04
N ALA A 263 5.34 5.70 6.77
CA ALA A 263 6.53 4.99 7.26
C ALA A 263 6.15 3.83 8.19
N ILE A 264 5.09 3.97 8.99
CA ILE A 264 4.54 2.88 9.77
C ILE A 264 4.00 1.78 8.85
N LYS A 265 3.26 2.11 7.79
CA LYS A 265 2.78 1.11 6.81
C LYS A 265 3.87 0.53 5.89
N VAL A 266 4.96 1.24 5.65
CA VAL A 266 6.17 0.79 4.89
C VAL A 266 7.12 -0.10 5.70
N PRO A 267 6.76 -0.46 6.93
CA PRO A 267 7.67 -0.71 8.06
C PRO A 267 9.09 -0.13 7.92
N MET A 268 9.23 1.20 7.86
CA MET A 268 10.56 1.82 7.94
C MET A 268 11.17 1.67 9.34
N PHE A 269 12.49 1.66 9.44
CA PHE A 269 13.15 1.81 10.74
C PHE A 269 12.83 3.22 11.31
N PRO A 270 12.47 3.36 12.61
CA PRO A 270 12.30 2.33 13.65
C PRO A 270 10.86 1.79 13.81
N PHE A 271 9.93 2.18 12.94
CA PHE A 271 8.49 1.90 13.02
C PHE A 271 8.03 0.52 12.48
N HIS A 272 8.90 -0.48 12.46
CA HIS A 272 8.64 -1.77 11.79
C HIS A 272 8.18 -2.89 12.74
N THR A 273 8.25 -2.71 14.06
CA THR A 273 8.11 -3.81 15.04
C THR A 273 6.71 -4.42 15.11
N TRP A 274 5.69 -3.78 14.55
CA TRP A 274 4.35 -4.33 14.44
C TRP A 274 4.27 -5.43 13.36
N LEU A 275 5.08 -5.32 12.30
CA LEU A 275 4.96 -6.15 11.10
C LEU A 275 5.25 -7.63 11.38
N PRO A 276 6.38 -8.01 12.01
CA PRO A 276 6.65 -9.42 12.30
C PRO A 276 5.59 -10.07 13.18
N ASP A 277 5.10 -9.34 14.19
CA ASP A 277 4.07 -9.87 15.10
C ASP A 277 2.72 -10.03 14.37
N ALA A 278 2.35 -9.09 13.50
CA ALA A 278 1.14 -9.18 12.69
C ALA A 278 1.20 -10.39 11.72
N HIS A 279 2.32 -10.60 11.02
CA HIS A 279 2.45 -11.72 10.07
C HIS A 279 2.47 -13.09 10.72
N VAL A 280 3.14 -13.21 11.87
CA VAL A 280 3.25 -14.47 12.61
C VAL A 280 1.87 -14.96 13.05
N GLU A 281 1.05 -14.03 13.53
CA GLU A 281 -0.26 -14.33 14.07
C GLU A 281 -1.35 -14.29 13.01
N ALA A 282 -1.18 -13.62 11.88
CA ALA A 282 -2.19 -13.59 10.82
C ALA A 282 -2.43 -14.98 10.20
N PRO A 283 -3.68 -15.28 9.78
CA PRO A 283 -3.97 -16.45 8.94
C PRO A 283 -3.20 -16.34 7.62
N THR A 284 -2.92 -17.47 6.97
CA THR A 284 -2.09 -17.54 5.75
C THR A 284 -2.51 -16.53 4.68
N ALA A 285 -3.78 -16.52 4.30
CA ALA A 285 -4.33 -15.56 3.33
C ALA A 285 -4.26 -14.10 3.81
N GLY A 286 -4.37 -13.85 5.11
CA GLY A 286 -4.14 -12.54 5.71
C GLY A 286 -2.70 -12.07 5.54
N SER A 287 -1.72 -12.96 5.75
CA SER A 287 -0.30 -12.67 5.51
C SER A 287 0.02 -12.43 4.04
N VAL A 288 -0.63 -13.16 3.12
CA VAL A 288 -0.50 -12.93 1.67
C VAL A 288 -0.93 -11.51 1.30
N ILE A 289 -2.10 -11.06 1.77
CA ILE A 289 -2.57 -9.69 1.50
C ILE A 289 -1.71 -8.66 2.22
N LEU A 290 -1.37 -8.89 3.49
CA LEU A 290 -0.56 -7.98 4.28
C LEU A 290 0.78 -7.70 3.58
N ALA A 291 1.56 -8.74 3.29
CA ALA A 291 2.86 -8.60 2.63
C ALA A 291 2.70 -8.15 1.18
N GLY A 292 1.72 -8.71 0.49
CA GLY A 292 1.47 -8.53 -0.93
C GLY A 292 1.11 -7.09 -1.29
N ILE A 293 0.22 -6.45 -0.52
CA ILE A 293 -0.33 -5.14 -0.89
C ILE A 293 -0.39 -4.11 0.23
N LEU A 294 -0.67 -4.47 1.49
CA LEU A 294 -0.86 -3.46 2.55
C LEU A 294 0.42 -2.62 2.78
N LEU A 295 1.59 -3.23 2.62
CA LEU A 295 2.87 -2.53 2.70
C LEU A 295 3.04 -1.49 1.58
N LYS A 296 2.43 -1.76 0.41
CA LYS A 296 2.56 -0.90 -0.78
C LYS A 296 1.69 0.34 -0.67
N LEU A 297 0.67 0.34 0.19
CA LEU A 297 -0.11 1.54 0.49
C LEU A 297 0.79 2.65 1.05
N GLY A 298 1.77 2.29 1.89
CA GLY A 298 2.72 3.25 2.44
C GLY A 298 3.70 3.79 1.40
N THR A 299 4.30 2.91 0.59
CA THR A 299 5.28 3.33 -0.44
C THR A 299 4.60 4.11 -1.57
N TYR A 300 3.39 3.70 -1.95
CA TYR A 300 2.51 4.48 -2.83
C TYR A 300 2.19 5.84 -2.24
N GLY A 301 1.96 5.93 -0.92
CA GLY A 301 1.74 7.19 -0.23
C GLY A 301 2.93 8.14 -0.33
N PHE A 302 4.16 7.65 -0.14
CA PHE A 302 5.35 8.45 -0.36
C PHE A 302 5.48 8.95 -1.81
N PHE A 303 5.26 8.04 -2.77
CA PHE A 303 5.34 8.34 -4.20
C PHE A 303 4.29 9.36 -4.64
N ARG A 304 3.03 9.23 -4.18
CA ARG A 304 1.89 10.03 -4.63
C ARG A 304 1.70 11.33 -3.85
N PHE A 305 2.08 11.37 -2.57
CA PHE A 305 1.83 12.51 -1.71
C PHE A 305 3.12 13.20 -1.30
N ASN A 306 4.00 12.54 -0.56
CA ASN A 306 5.18 13.22 0.01
C ASN A 306 6.08 13.86 -1.05
N LEU A 307 6.50 13.09 -2.05
CA LEU A 307 7.42 13.58 -3.09
C LEU A 307 6.84 14.77 -3.87
N PRO A 308 5.62 14.69 -4.44
CA PRO A 308 5.09 15.79 -5.24
C PRO A 308 4.47 16.94 -4.43
N MET A 309 3.94 16.72 -3.22
CA MET A 309 3.35 17.79 -2.40
C MET A 309 4.41 18.61 -1.65
N PHE A 310 5.54 17.98 -1.30
CA PHE A 310 6.62 18.59 -0.53
C PHE A 310 7.98 18.42 -1.24
N PRO A 311 8.14 18.97 -2.46
CA PRO A 311 9.33 18.76 -3.29
C PRO A 311 10.59 19.38 -2.69
N LYS A 312 10.52 20.52 -2.01
CA LYS A 312 11.71 21.19 -1.45
C LYS A 312 12.24 20.44 -0.24
N ALA A 313 11.32 19.91 0.59
CA ALA A 313 11.67 18.95 1.63
C ALA A 313 12.32 17.71 1.02
N SER A 314 11.71 17.14 -0.01
CA SER A 314 12.20 15.92 -0.66
C SER A 314 13.55 16.11 -1.37
N MET A 315 13.93 17.32 -1.78
CA MET A 315 15.18 17.62 -2.49
C MET A 315 16.32 18.12 -1.58
N ASP A 316 16.14 18.11 -0.25
CA ASP A 316 17.09 18.68 0.73
C ASP A 316 17.38 20.17 0.56
N GLU A 317 16.52 20.90 -0.16
CA GLU A 317 16.56 22.37 -0.19
C GLU A 317 16.28 22.96 1.20
N SER A 318 15.51 22.22 2.00
CA SER A 318 15.31 22.46 3.42
C SER A 318 16.21 21.55 4.27
N SER A 319 17.30 22.08 4.80
CA SER A 319 18.25 21.29 5.60
C SER A 319 18.57 21.92 6.95
N TRP A 320 18.87 21.08 7.93
CA TRP A 320 19.47 21.49 9.19
C TRP A 320 20.97 21.31 9.13
N GLN A 321 21.68 22.34 9.58
CA GLN A 321 23.11 22.24 9.82
C GLN A 321 23.33 21.66 11.22
N THR A 322 24.02 20.53 11.28
CA THR A 322 24.44 19.88 12.53
C THR A 322 25.96 19.93 12.62
N GLY A 323 26.52 19.64 13.80
CA GLY A 323 27.97 19.52 13.98
C GLY A 323 28.64 18.43 13.13
N PHE A 324 27.86 17.54 12.49
CA PHE A 324 28.32 16.44 11.65
C PHE A 324 28.03 16.65 10.15
N GLY A 325 27.50 17.82 9.76
CA GLY A 325 27.16 18.13 8.38
C GLY A 325 25.74 18.66 8.20
N THR A 326 25.39 18.95 6.94
CA THR A 326 24.06 19.39 6.54
C THR A 326 23.17 18.18 6.26
N PHE A 327 22.09 18.02 7.02
CA PHE A 327 21.11 16.94 6.85
C PHE A 327 19.76 17.53 6.44
N GLY A 328 19.23 17.09 5.30
CA GLY A 328 17.84 17.34 4.92
C GLY A 328 16.96 16.10 5.09
N VAL A 329 15.68 16.24 4.73
CA VAL A 329 14.68 15.17 4.85
C VAL A 329 15.03 13.97 3.98
N ARG A 330 15.49 14.16 2.74
CA ARG A 330 15.94 13.08 1.85
C ARG A 330 17.08 12.30 2.46
N SER A 331 18.08 12.99 3.00
CA SER A 331 19.22 12.37 3.68
C SER A 331 18.77 11.49 4.85
N VAL A 332 17.78 11.95 5.64
CA VAL A 332 17.16 11.15 6.70
C VAL A 332 16.44 9.93 6.13
N MET A 333 15.62 10.09 5.09
CA MET A 333 14.86 8.98 4.50
C MET A 333 15.78 7.91 3.89
N VAL A 334 16.84 8.31 3.20
CA VAL A 334 17.88 7.41 2.66
C VAL A 334 18.60 6.69 3.79
N PHE A 335 18.98 7.40 4.86
CA PHE A 335 19.62 6.78 6.02
C PHE A 335 18.71 5.73 6.67
N LEU A 336 17.44 6.05 6.93
CA LEU A 336 16.47 5.13 7.50
C LEU A 336 16.20 3.93 6.58
N ALA A 337 16.20 4.13 5.26
CA ALA A 337 16.07 3.07 4.27
C ALA A 337 17.26 2.10 4.33
N LEU A 338 18.50 2.62 4.33
CA LEU A 338 19.73 1.82 4.45
C LEU A 338 19.78 1.02 5.75
N VAL A 339 19.43 1.67 6.88
CA VAL A 339 19.32 0.97 8.17
C VAL A 339 18.23 -0.10 8.10
N GLY A 340 17.09 0.16 7.48
CA GLY A 340 16.02 -0.82 7.28
C GLY A 340 16.45 -2.04 6.47
N ILE A 341 17.21 -1.85 5.39
CA ILE A 341 17.78 -2.93 4.57
C ILE A 341 18.69 -3.82 5.42
N ILE A 342 19.70 -3.21 6.06
CA ILE A 342 20.70 -3.96 6.83
C ILE A 342 20.06 -4.63 8.04
N TYR A 343 19.26 -3.89 8.81
CA TYR A 343 18.59 -4.42 10.00
C TYR A 343 17.60 -5.54 9.65
N GLY A 344 16.77 -5.35 8.62
CA GLY A 344 15.81 -6.36 8.16
C GLY A 344 16.51 -7.65 7.74
N ALA A 345 17.61 -7.55 6.99
CA ALA A 345 18.41 -8.69 6.57
C ALA A 345 19.05 -9.43 7.76
N LEU A 346 19.68 -8.70 8.69
CA LEU A 346 20.29 -9.29 9.89
C LEU A 346 19.25 -9.92 10.82
N ALA A 347 18.09 -9.28 11.00
CA ALA A 347 17.00 -9.84 11.79
C ALA A 347 16.44 -11.12 11.15
N ALA A 348 16.27 -11.16 9.82
CA ALA A 348 15.85 -12.37 9.12
C ALA A 348 16.88 -13.51 9.32
N MET A 349 18.18 -13.22 9.18
CA MET A 349 19.26 -14.17 9.43
C MET A 349 19.26 -14.69 10.88
N TYR A 350 19.05 -13.80 11.85
CA TYR A 350 18.95 -14.17 13.27
C TYR A 350 17.85 -15.22 13.50
N PHE A 351 16.68 -15.07 12.87
CA PHE A 351 15.59 -16.04 12.99
C PHE A 351 15.82 -17.35 12.21
N VAL A 352 16.82 -17.42 11.33
CA VAL A 352 17.26 -18.69 10.72
C VAL A 352 18.18 -19.46 11.66
N VAL A 353 19.16 -18.78 12.26
CA VAL A 353 20.22 -19.42 13.07
C VAL A 353 19.74 -19.74 14.49
N LYS A 354 18.73 -19.00 14.97
CA LYS A 354 18.13 -19.25 16.28
C LYS A 354 17.50 -20.65 16.32
N LYS A 355 17.80 -21.41 17.39
CA LYS A 355 17.26 -22.77 17.64
C LYS A 355 15.74 -22.85 17.56
N ASP A 356 15.04 -21.85 18.10
CA ASP A 356 13.58 -21.70 18.04
C ASP A 356 13.19 -20.56 17.06
N GLY A 357 13.82 -20.59 15.89
CA GLY A 357 13.62 -19.63 14.81
C GLY A 357 12.22 -19.73 14.20
N ASP A 358 11.54 -18.60 14.02
CA ASP A 358 10.19 -18.57 13.45
C ASP A 358 10.24 -18.24 11.96
N VAL A 359 9.77 -19.16 11.12
CA VAL A 359 9.80 -19.01 9.66
C VAL A 359 8.93 -17.86 9.15
N LYS A 360 7.83 -17.53 9.83
CA LYS A 360 6.99 -16.37 9.45
C LYS A 360 7.68 -15.06 9.82
N LYS A 361 8.42 -15.02 10.94
CA LYS A 361 9.26 -13.85 11.28
C LYS A 361 10.35 -13.62 10.27
N LEU A 362 11.01 -14.69 9.82
CA LEU A 362 12.03 -14.62 8.77
C LEU A 362 11.50 -13.90 7.52
N VAL A 363 10.37 -14.36 6.98
CA VAL A 363 9.77 -13.75 5.76
C VAL A 363 9.26 -12.33 6.03
N ALA A 364 8.78 -12.05 7.24
CA ALA A 364 8.37 -10.69 7.62
C ALA A 364 9.57 -9.72 7.66
N TYR A 365 10.70 -10.13 8.24
CA TYR A 365 11.90 -9.27 8.30
C TYR A 365 12.59 -9.12 6.95
N SER A 366 12.56 -10.13 6.07
CA SER A 366 13.01 -9.94 4.68
C SER A 366 12.14 -8.90 3.96
N SER A 367 10.84 -8.85 4.25
CA SER A 367 9.94 -7.81 3.71
C SER A 367 10.30 -6.41 4.21
N VAL A 368 10.77 -6.25 5.46
CA VAL A 368 11.31 -4.97 5.98
C VAL A 368 12.52 -4.52 5.16
N SER A 369 13.44 -5.45 4.85
CA SER A 369 14.60 -5.15 4.02
C SER A 369 14.20 -4.69 2.63
N SER A 370 13.31 -5.43 1.97
CA SER A 370 12.81 -5.11 0.62
C SER A 370 12.07 -3.78 0.55
N MET A 371 11.28 -3.42 1.58
CA MET A 371 10.68 -2.08 1.63
C MET A 371 11.71 -0.98 1.84
N GLY A 372 12.81 -1.26 2.54
CA GLY A 372 13.97 -0.36 2.57
C GLY A 372 14.55 -0.10 1.17
N VAL A 373 14.64 -1.12 0.30
CA VAL A 373 15.08 -0.95 -1.10
C VAL A 373 14.12 -0.06 -1.89
N VAL A 374 12.80 -0.27 -1.75
CA VAL A 374 11.79 0.60 -2.39
C VAL A 374 11.97 2.04 -1.96
N MET A 375 12.15 2.29 -0.66
CA MET A 375 12.35 3.65 -0.14
C MET A 375 13.65 4.27 -0.64
N LEU A 376 14.73 3.50 -0.73
CA LEU A 376 15.99 3.98 -1.30
C LEU A 376 15.82 4.38 -2.77
N GLY A 377 15.13 3.57 -3.57
CA GLY A 377 14.83 3.87 -4.96
C GLY A 377 13.96 5.12 -5.13
N LEU A 378 12.90 5.28 -4.32
CA LEU A 378 12.05 6.48 -4.33
C LEU A 378 12.83 7.76 -3.99
N PHE A 379 13.67 7.72 -2.95
CA PHE A 379 14.46 8.89 -2.51
C PHE A 379 15.80 9.06 -3.26
N SER A 380 16.08 8.21 -4.26
CA SER A 380 17.16 8.43 -5.21
C SER A 380 16.88 9.62 -6.15
N LEU A 381 15.60 9.99 -6.33
CA LEU A 381 15.10 11.09 -7.15
C LEU A 381 15.62 11.09 -8.60
N ASN A 382 15.83 9.91 -9.16
CA ASN A 382 16.12 9.75 -10.58
C ASN A 382 15.14 8.76 -11.22
N PRO A 383 14.91 8.84 -12.55
CA PRO A 383 13.93 8.01 -13.23
C PRO A 383 14.18 6.50 -13.06
N ASN A 384 15.45 6.06 -13.03
CA ASN A 384 15.78 4.64 -12.89
C ASN A 384 15.41 4.13 -11.50
N GLY A 385 15.80 4.83 -10.44
CA GLY A 385 15.50 4.40 -9.07
C GLY A 385 14.01 4.47 -8.73
N VAL A 386 13.26 5.43 -9.30
CA VAL A 386 11.80 5.46 -9.15
C VAL A 386 11.14 4.29 -9.90
N ASN A 387 11.60 3.99 -11.12
CA ASN A 387 11.11 2.83 -11.88
C ASN A 387 11.47 1.51 -11.18
N GLY A 388 12.68 1.40 -10.64
CA GLY A 388 13.16 0.28 -9.83
C GLY A 388 12.28 0.08 -8.59
N ALA A 389 12.03 1.15 -7.84
CA ALA A 389 11.13 1.13 -6.68
C ALA A 389 9.71 0.67 -7.02
N VAL A 390 9.12 1.20 -8.11
CA VAL A 390 7.78 0.79 -8.58
C VAL A 390 7.77 -0.67 -8.98
N LEU A 391 8.76 -1.13 -9.74
CA LEU A 391 8.88 -2.53 -10.14
C LEU A 391 9.08 -3.44 -8.92
N HIS A 392 9.90 -3.02 -7.95
CA HIS A 392 10.16 -3.76 -6.72
C HIS A 392 8.90 -3.87 -5.85
N MET A 393 8.03 -2.84 -5.81
CA MET A 393 6.72 -2.95 -5.16
C MET A 393 5.90 -4.11 -5.72
N ILE A 394 5.83 -4.24 -7.05
CA ILE A 394 5.08 -5.32 -7.71
C ILE A 394 5.76 -6.68 -7.48
N ASN A 395 7.06 -6.76 -7.72
CA ASN A 395 7.83 -8.00 -7.55
C ASN A 395 7.73 -8.52 -6.11
N HIS A 396 7.97 -7.67 -5.12
CA HIS A 396 7.80 -7.99 -3.70
C HIS A 396 6.38 -8.45 -3.39
N GLY A 397 5.37 -7.83 -3.99
CA GLY A 397 3.98 -8.26 -3.83
C GLY A 397 3.74 -9.71 -4.26
N ILE A 398 4.34 -10.13 -5.37
CA ILE A 398 4.21 -11.46 -5.93
C ILE A 398 5.01 -12.47 -5.11
N TYR A 399 6.34 -12.28 -4.97
CA TYR A 399 7.18 -13.31 -4.35
C TYR A 399 6.97 -13.40 -2.84
N SER A 400 6.77 -12.29 -2.12
CA SER A 400 6.55 -12.33 -0.66
C SER A 400 5.19 -12.95 -0.34
N GLY A 401 4.16 -12.62 -1.14
CA GLY A 401 2.87 -13.29 -1.09
C GLY A 401 2.99 -14.80 -1.31
N ALA A 402 3.77 -15.23 -2.30
CA ALA A 402 4.03 -16.65 -2.57
C ALA A 402 4.79 -17.33 -1.41
N LEU A 403 5.83 -16.68 -0.85
CA LEU A 403 6.57 -17.21 0.31
C LEU A 403 5.68 -17.38 1.53
N PHE A 404 4.83 -16.40 1.86
CA PHE A 404 3.88 -16.53 2.96
C PHE A 404 2.84 -17.64 2.73
N LEU A 405 2.41 -17.82 1.48
CA LEU A 405 1.53 -18.94 1.12
C LEU A 405 2.23 -20.29 1.32
N LEU A 406 3.47 -20.43 0.85
CA LEU A 406 4.26 -21.66 0.99
C LEU A 406 4.55 -21.99 2.46
N VAL A 407 4.95 -20.98 3.24
CA VAL A 407 5.11 -21.11 4.70
C VAL A 407 3.81 -21.53 5.36
N GLY A 408 2.68 -20.96 4.93
CA GLY A 408 1.35 -21.38 5.38
C GLY A 408 1.07 -22.86 5.09
N ILE A 409 1.39 -23.36 3.90
CA ILE A 409 1.19 -24.77 3.53
C ILE A 409 1.97 -25.72 4.47
N ILE A 410 3.21 -25.38 4.84
CA ILE A 410 3.97 -26.18 5.80
C ILE A 410 3.33 -26.09 7.19
N TYR A 411 2.97 -24.88 7.62
CA TYR A 411 2.36 -24.66 8.93
C TYR A 411 1.09 -25.49 9.11
N GLU A 412 0.21 -25.55 8.10
CA GLU A 412 -1.01 -26.37 8.15
C GLU A 412 -0.74 -27.88 8.23
N ARG A 413 0.43 -28.36 7.80
CA ARG A 413 0.79 -29.79 7.86
C ARG A 413 1.53 -30.19 9.13
N ARG A 414 2.28 -29.25 9.71
CA ARG A 414 3.20 -29.52 10.82
C ARG A 414 2.78 -28.87 12.13
N HIS A 415 1.93 -27.85 12.09
CA HIS A 415 1.50 -27.03 13.22
C HIS A 415 2.66 -26.43 14.06
N THR A 416 3.86 -26.41 13.49
CA THR A 416 5.05 -25.75 14.05
C THR A 416 5.49 -24.64 13.11
N ARG A 417 6.13 -23.62 13.67
CA ARG A 417 6.78 -22.52 12.92
C ARG A 417 8.31 -22.62 13.01
N ASN A 418 8.83 -23.62 13.73
CA ASN A 418 10.25 -23.74 14.01
C ASN A 418 11.02 -24.17 12.76
N VAL A 419 11.92 -23.29 12.29
CA VAL A 419 12.76 -23.53 11.10
C VAL A 419 13.59 -24.80 11.24
N ALA A 420 14.05 -25.13 12.46
CA ALA A 420 14.89 -26.30 12.71
C ALA A 420 14.19 -27.64 12.43
N GLU A 421 12.85 -27.66 12.42
CA GLU A 421 12.06 -28.88 12.17
C GLU A 421 11.81 -29.15 10.68
N PHE A 422 12.20 -28.25 9.78
CA PHE A 422 11.89 -28.32 8.35
C PHE A 422 12.99 -28.95 7.47
N GLY A 423 13.84 -29.80 8.07
CA GLY A 423 14.87 -30.55 7.33
C GLY A 423 14.29 -31.63 6.41
N GLY A 424 14.91 -31.83 5.23
CA GLY A 424 14.60 -32.95 4.33
C GLY A 424 13.32 -32.81 3.49
N LEU A 425 12.68 -31.64 3.47
CA LEU A 425 11.42 -31.42 2.73
C LEU A 425 11.51 -31.71 1.23
N SER A 426 12.67 -31.56 0.60
CA SER A 426 12.89 -31.86 -0.82
C SER A 426 12.64 -33.33 -1.17
N HIS A 427 12.90 -34.26 -0.24
CA HIS A 427 12.67 -35.69 -0.47
C HIS A 427 11.19 -36.07 -0.38
N VAL A 428 10.43 -35.38 0.47
CA VAL A 428 9.02 -35.70 0.74
C VAL A 428 8.07 -34.92 -0.18
N MET A 429 8.39 -33.65 -0.47
CA MET A 429 7.55 -32.73 -1.26
C MET A 429 8.40 -32.00 -2.31
N PRO A 430 8.96 -32.70 -3.33
CA PRO A 430 9.89 -32.12 -4.29
C PRO A 430 9.28 -30.93 -5.05
N GLY A 431 8.02 -31.00 -5.47
CA GLY A 431 7.35 -29.88 -6.15
C GLY A 431 7.23 -28.62 -5.27
N TYR A 432 6.94 -28.79 -3.97
CA TYR A 432 6.96 -27.68 -3.02
C TYR A 432 8.36 -27.08 -2.90
N ALA A 433 9.38 -27.92 -2.75
CA ALA A 433 10.77 -27.47 -2.62
C ALA A 433 11.25 -26.73 -3.88
N THR A 434 10.85 -27.17 -5.07
CA THR A 434 11.14 -26.46 -6.33
C THR A 434 10.52 -25.07 -6.37
N VAL A 435 9.23 -24.95 -6.03
CA VAL A 435 8.55 -23.64 -6.02
C VAL A 435 9.12 -22.74 -4.92
N PHE A 436 9.38 -23.27 -3.73
CA PHE A 436 10.02 -22.54 -2.64
C PHE A 436 11.41 -22.05 -3.02
N LEU A 437 12.24 -22.89 -3.65
CA LEU A 437 13.55 -22.51 -4.14
C LEU A 437 13.44 -21.40 -5.21
N ALA A 438 12.52 -21.53 -6.17
CA ALA A 438 12.32 -20.50 -7.19
C ALA A 438 11.92 -19.15 -6.58
N MET A 439 11.00 -19.14 -5.61
CA MET A 439 10.59 -17.92 -4.91
C MET A 439 11.70 -17.36 -4.01
N ALA A 440 12.49 -18.22 -3.37
CA ALA A 440 13.65 -17.80 -2.57
C ALA A 440 14.76 -17.20 -3.46
N MET A 441 15.06 -17.81 -4.61
CA MET A 441 16.00 -17.28 -5.59
C MET A 441 15.53 -15.94 -6.17
N THR A 442 14.22 -15.80 -6.38
CA THR A 442 13.61 -14.51 -6.74
C THR A 442 13.83 -13.50 -5.62
N ALA A 443 13.57 -13.87 -4.37
CA ALA A 443 13.68 -12.98 -3.21
C ALA A 443 15.11 -12.48 -2.91
N ILE A 444 16.14 -13.26 -3.24
CA ILE A 444 17.55 -12.84 -3.06
C ILE A 444 18.10 -12.03 -4.25
N GLY A 445 17.27 -11.71 -5.24
CA GLY A 445 17.70 -10.97 -6.42
C GLY A 445 18.65 -11.76 -7.32
N LEU A 446 18.41 -13.05 -7.54
CA LEU A 446 19.22 -13.82 -8.50
C LEU A 446 19.16 -13.17 -9.89
N PRO A 447 20.30 -12.93 -10.58
CA PRO A 447 20.30 -12.41 -11.93
C PRO A 447 19.38 -13.21 -12.85
N LEU A 448 18.77 -12.53 -13.83
CA LEU A 448 17.70 -13.03 -14.72
C LEU A 448 16.29 -13.09 -14.12
N LEU A 449 16.12 -12.95 -12.81
CA LEU A 449 14.80 -12.87 -12.18
C LEU A 449 14.34 -11.41 -11.99
N CYS A 450 13.03 -11.21 -11.86
CA CYS A 450 12.43 -9.88 -11.87
C CYS A 450 12.93 -8.97 -10.74
N VAL A 451 13.20 -9.53 -9.55
CA VAL A 451 13.67 -8.76 -8.39
C VAL A 451 15.04 -8.15 -8.64
N PHE A 452 15.97 -8.90 -9.26
CA PHE A 452 17.30 -8.37 -9.60
C PHE A 452 17.20 -7.11 -10.44
N ILE A 453 16.33 -7.10 -11.47
CA ILE A 453 16.12 -5.93 -12.32
C ILE A 453 15.65 -4.74 -11.49
N SER A 454 14.71 -4.96 -10.57
CA SER A 454 14.18 -3.88 -9.73
C SER A 454 15.12 -3.38 -8.63
N GLU A 455 16.07 -4.20 -8.18
CA GLU A 455 17.10 -3.79 -7.20
C GLU A 455 18.31 -3.13 -7.87
N PHE A 456 18.59 -3.50 -9.13
CA PHE A 456 19.67 -2.94 -9.92
C PHE A 456 19.38 -1.53 -10.43
N LEU A 457 18.12 -1.26 -10.79
CA LEU A 457 17.61 0.06 -11.18
C LEU A 457 17.52 1.01 -9.99
#